data_AF-A0A5C7N996-F1
#
_entry.id   AF-A0A5C7N996-F1
#
_cell.length_a   1.000
_cell.length_b   1.000
_cell.length_c   1.000
_cell.angle_alpha   90.00
_cell.angle_beta   90.00
_cell.angle_gamma   90.00
#
_symmetry.space_group_name_H-M   'P 1'
#
loop_
_entity.id
_entity.type
_entity.pdbx_description
1 polymer ?
#
loop_
_entity_poly.entity_id
_entity_poly.type
_entity_poly.pdbx_seq_one_letter_code
_entity_poly.pdbx_strand_id
1 'polypeptide(L)'
;MKRLLITAVLLASLQSAFAQNLLDSLKGHWTITKITPNAKNVKPGSLYFSDDGKFVSTGQPIGSQHALFSTNETTSTVVIENPDKSVAEWKASVKNGMLTMTSTNPQKKNEPGVTIMAVRNRQ
;
A
#
# COMPACT_ATOMS: atom_id res chain seq x y z
N MET A 1 -33.57 28.01 -6.31
CA MET A 1 -32.23 27.92 -5.70
C MET A 1 -32.05 26.78 -4.68
N LYS A 2 -33.09 26.34 -3.94
CA LYS A 2 -32.95 25.21 -2.99
C LYS A 2 -32.71 23.82 -3.61
N ARG A 3 -33.12 23.58 -4.87
CA ARG A 3 -32.93 22.27 -5.55
C ARG A 3 -31.52 22.03 -6.09
N LEU A 4 -30.76 23.09 -6.43
CA LEU A 4 -29.37 22.95 -6.91
C LEU A 4 -28.39 22.59 -5.78
N LEU A 5 -28.63 23.09 -4.57
CA LEU A 5 -27.77 22.81 -3.42
C LEU A 5 -27.81 21.34 -2.99
N ILE A 6 -28.98 20.70 -3.08
CA ILE A 6 -29.15 19.30 -2.65
C ILE A 6 -28.43 18.34 -3.63
N THR A 7 -28.47 18.62 -4.93
CA THR A 7 -27.79 17.77 -5.94
C THR A 7 -26.27 17.86 -5.86
N ALA A 8 -25.71 19.03 -5.55
CA ALA A 8 -24.26 19.23 -5.43
C ALA A 8 -23.67 18.53 -4.19
N VAL A 9 -24.39 18.54 -3.07
CA VAL A 9 -23.94 17.86 -1.82
C VAL A 9 -23.95 16.34 -1.98
N LEU A 10 -24.95 15.78 -2.66
CA LEU A 10 -25.00 14.34 -2.98
C LEU A 10 -23.84 13.91 -3.87
N LEU A 11 -23.50 14.70 -4.90
CA LEU A 11 -22.40 14.38 -5.83
C LEU A 11 -21.03 14.40 -5.14
N ALA A 12 -20.80 15.34 -4.22
CA ALA A 12 -19.56 15.44 -3.45
C ALA A 12 -19.41 14.27 -2.45
N SER A 13 -20.51 13.84 -1.80
CA SER A 13 -20.49 12.69 -0.87
C SER A 13 -20.25 11.34 -1.57
N LEU A 14 -20.69 11.21 -2.82
CA LEU A 14 -20.40 10.02 -3.63
C LEU A 14 -18.91 9.96 -4.00
N GLN A 15 -18.29 11.08 -4.36
CA GLN A 15 -16.85 11.12 -4.67
C GLN A 15 -15.97 10.75 -3.46
N SER A 16 -16.36 11.12 -2.24
CA SER A 16 -15.61 10.74 -1.03
C SER A 16 -15.72 9.25 -0.69
N ALA A 17 -16.84 8.60 -1.02
CA ALA A 17 -17.03 7.16 -0.79
C ALA A 17 -16.22 6.27 -1.75
N PHE A 18 -15.86 6.78 -2.94
CA PHE A 18 -14.98 6.08 -3.87
C PHE A 18 -13.48 6.32 -3.61
N ALA A 19 -13.14 7.30 -2.76
CA ALA A 19 -11.78 7.76 -2.47
C ALA A 19 -11.24 7.38 -1.06
N GLN A 20 -11.81 6.36 -0.42
CA GLN A 20 -11.30 5.74 0.82
C GLN A 20 -10.92 4.26 0.66
N ASN A 21 -10.89 3.76 -0.59
CA ASN A 21 -10.87 2.33 -0.83
C ASN A 21 -9.48 1.70 -0.71
N LEU A 22 -8.40 2.45 -0.98
CA LEU A 22 -7.06 1.87 -0.92
C LEU A 22 -6.54 1.79 0.51
N LEU A 23 -6.70 2.87 1.28
CA LEU A 23 -6.27 2.88 2.67
C LEU A 23 -6.96 1.79 3.48
N ASP A 24 -8.29 1.70 3.38
CA ASP A 24 -9.05 0.70 4.13
C ASP A 24 -8.78 -0.72 3.65
N SER A 25 -8.57 -0.92 2.34
CA SER A 25 -8.22 -2.24 1.79
C SER A 25 -6.81 -2.69 2.10
N LEU A 26 -5.90 -1.81 2.54
CA LEU A 26 -4.53 -2.15 2.95
C LEU A 26 -4.42 -2.58 4.40
N LYS A 27 -5.24 -2.02 5.30
CA LYS A 27 -5.18 -2.27 6.74
C LYS A 27 -5.27 -3.76 7.07
N GLY A 28 -4.47 -4.21 8.03
CA GLY A 28 -4.41 -5.59 8.50
C GLY A 28 -3.11 -6.32 8.17
N HIS A 29 -3.12 -7.64 8.41
CA HIS A 29 -1.96 -8.51 8.25
C HIS A 29 -1.94 -9.19 6.88
N TRP A 30 -0.75 -9.20 6.28
CA TRP A 30 -0.49 -9.82 5.00
C TRP A 30 0.73 -10.74 5.09
N THR A 31 0.64 -11.91 4.48
CA THR A 31 1.77 -12.84 4.35
C THR A 31 2.37 -12.71 2.96
N ILE A 32 3.67 -12.42 2.86
CA ILE A 32 4.38 -12.29 1.59
C ILE A 32 4.49 -13.68 0.95
N THR A 33 3.98 -13.83 -0.26
CA THR A 33 4.01 -15.10 -1.02
C THR A 33 4.98 -15.07 -2.19
N LYS A 34 5.33 -13.88 -2.71
CA LYS A 34 6.25 -13.74 -3.84
C LYS A 34 6.95 -12.39 -3.84
N ILE A 35 8.23 -12.40 -4.21
CA ILE A 35 9.00 -11.20 -4.57
C ILE A 35 9.65 -11.44 -5.94
N THR A 36 9.58 -10.47 -6.84
CA THR A 36 10.17 -10.50 -8.19
C THR A 36 11.07 -9.28 -8.37
N PRO A 37 12.27 -9.39 -9.01
CA PRO A 37 12.81 -10.55 -9.72
C PRO A 37 13.41 -11.66 -8.84
N ASN A 38 13.74 -11.39 -7.58
CA ASN A 38 14.40 -12.37 -6.71
C ASN A 38 13.41 -13.35 -6.05
N ALA A 39 13.02 -14.38 -6.80
CA ALA A 39 12.16 -15.47 -6.31
C ALA A 39 12.92 -16.55 -5.50
N LYS A 40 14.27 -16.57 -5.52
CA LYS A 40 15.05 -17.73 -5.02
C LYS A 40 15.38 -17.73 -3.53
N ASN A 41 15.27 -16.62 -2.81
CA ASN A 41 15.68 -16.52 -1.39
C ASN A 41 14.75 -15.64 -0.55
N VAL A 42 13.47 -15.55 -0.89
CA VAL A 42 12.51 -14.77 -0.09
C VAL A 42 12.35 -15.46 1.26
N LYS A 43 12.98 -14.91 2.30
CA LYS A 43 12.68 -15.32 3.68
C LYS A 43 11.19 -15.07 3.91
N PRO A 44 10.45 -16.02 4.53
CA PRO A 44 9.08 -15.79 4.94
C PRO A 44 8.98 -14.45 5.67
N GLY A 45 8.03 -13.63 5.26
CA GLY A 45 7.88 -12.28 5.76
C GLY A 45 6.42 -11.86 5.74
N SER A 46 6.11 -10.80 6.48
CA SER A 46 4.76 -10.27 6.59
C SER A 46 4.76 -8.76 6.51
N LEU A 47 3.62 -8.22 6.12
CA LEU A 47 3.33 -6.80 6.16
C LEU A 47 2.16 -6.56 7.09
N TYR A 48 2.25 -5.51 7.90
CA TYR A 48 1.16 -5.06 8.74
C TYR A 48 0.96 -3.55 8.55
N PHE A 49 -0.26 -3.20 8.17
CA PHE A 49 -0.72 -1.82 8.03
C PHE A 49 -1.76 -1.58 9.12
N SER A 50 -1.42 -0.74 10.09
CA SER A 50 -2.30 -0.44 11.22
C SER A 50 -3.26 0.70 10.92
N ASP A 51 -4.30 0.83 11.75
CA ASP A 51 -5.27 1.93 11.67
C ASP A 51 -4.67 3.31 11.99
N ASP A 52 -3.61 3.37 12.81
CA ASP A 52 -2.94 4.61 13.21
C ASP A 52 -1.83 5.05 12.27
N GLY A 53 -1.73 4.44 11.08
CA GLY A 53 -0.75 4.80 10.06
C GLY A 53 0.65 4.20 10.28
N LYS A 54 0.84 3.31 11.27
CA LYS A 54 2.08 2.55 11.41
C LYS A 54 2.15 1.39 10.43
N PHE A 55 3.35 1.15 9.91
CA PHE A 55 3.70 0.03 9.06
C PHE A 55 4.75 -0.84 9.73
N VAL A 56 4.59 -2.16 9.62
CA VAL A 56 5.58 -3.15 10.06
C VAL A 56 5.85 -4.14 8.95
N SER A 57 7.13 -4.41 8.68
CA SER A 57 7.60 -5.43 7.73
C SER A 57 8.50 -6.42 8.46
N THR A 58 8.25 -7.72 8.28
CA THR A 58 9.14 -8.78 8.80
C THR A 58 9.76 -9.58 7.66
N GLY A 59 10.88 -10.27 7.93
CA GLY A 59 11.61 -11.04 6.91
C GLY A 59 12.52 -10.15 6.08
N GLN A 60 12.27 -10.07 4.77
CA GLN A 60 13.01 -9.18 3.88
C GLN A 60 12.39 -7.77 3.93
N PRO A 61 13.09 -6.74 4.43
CA PRO A 61 12.52 -5.42 4.61
C PRO A 61 12.15 -4.78 3.27
N ILE A 62 10.95 -4.22 3.21
CA ILE A 62 10.42 -3.46 2.07
C ILE A 62 10.55 -1.97 2.43
N GLY A 63 11.79 -1.54 2.67
CA GLY A 63 12.10 -0.34 3.45
C GLY A 63 12.59 -0.72 4.84
N SER A 64 11.94 -0.18 5.89
CA SER A 64 12.26 -0.49 7.29
C SER A 64 11.36 -1.55 7.89
N GLN A 65 11.80 -2.16 8.99
CA GLN A 65 10.95 -3.06 9.79
C GLN A 65 9.79 -2.33 10.45
N HIS A 66 9.98 -1.05 10.82
CA HIS A 66 8.97 -0.17 11.40
C HIS A 66 9.01 1.17 10.66
N ALA A 67 7.85 1.66 10.25
CA ALA A 67 7.72 2.90 9.49
C ALA A 67 6.34 3.53 9.72
N LEU A 68 6.13 4.71 9.12
CA LEU A 68 4.78 5.25 8.91
C LEU A 68 4.37 4.99 7.45
N PHE A 69 3.07 4.87 7.19
CA PHE A 69 2.55 4.80 5.83
C PHE A 69 1.40 5.76 5.59
N SER A 70 1.29 6.20 4.34
CA SER A 70 0.13 6.93 3.82
C SER A 70 -0.18 6.46 2.40
N THR A 71 -1.37 6.82 1.90
CA THR A 71 -1.81 6.45 0.55
C THR A 71 -2.21 7.67 -0.27
N ASN A 72 -1.88 7.63 -1.56
CA ASN A 72 -2.46 8.51 -2.56
C ASN A 72 -3.39 7.69 -3.46
N GLU A 73 -4.70 7.84 -3.27
CA GLU A 73 -5.71 7.03 -3.96
C GLU A 73 -5.75 7.32 -5.47
N THR A 74 -5.58 8.58 -5.85
CA THR A 74 -5.57 9.03 -7.26
C THR A 74 -4.52 8.30 -8.07
N THR A 75 -3.35 8.04 -7.48
CA THR A 75 -2.25 7.34 -8.15
C THR A 75 -2.08 5.89 -7.70
N SER A 76 -2.94 5.42 -6.78
CA SER A 76 -2.83 4.13 -6.11
C SER A 76 -1.43 3.88 -5.54
N THR A 77 -0.89 4.88 -4.85
CA THR A 77 0.46 4.83 -4.26
C THR A 77 0.39 4.64 -2.76
N VAL A 78 1.30 3.82 -2.21
CA VAL A 78 1.64 3.73 -0.79
C VAL A 78 3.01 4.37 -0.59
N VAL A 79 3.10 5.29 0.36
CA VAL A 79 4.35 5.94 0.77
C VAL A 79 4.72 5.39 2.13
N ILE A 80 5.94 4.89 2.28
CA ILE A 80 6.50 4.36 3.53
C ILE A 80 7.64 5.26 3.97
N GLU A 81 7.48 5.92 5.12
CA GLU A 81 8.49 6.80 5.71
C GLU A 81 9.28 6.05 6.80
N ASN A 82 10.56 5.85 6.54
CA ASN A 82 11.48 5.13 7.43
C ASN A 82 11.91 6.01 8.62
N PRO A 83 12.40 5.43 9.73
CA PRO A 83 12.86 6.19 10.89
C PRO A 83 14.01 7.16 10.60
N ASP A 84 14.80 6.88 9.56
CA ASP A 84 15.87 7.75 9.05
C ASP A 84 15.38 8.86 8.10
N LYS A 85 14.06 8.99 7.95
CA LYS A 85 13.35 9.92 7.05
C LYS A 85 13.53 9.63 5.56
N SER A 86 14.12 8.50 5.19
CA SER A 86 14.08 8.05 3.80
C SER A 86 12.66 7.57 3.44
N VAL A 87 12.26 7.79 2.19
CA VAL A 87 10.91 7.47 1.71
C VAL A 87 10.98 6.39 0.65
N ALA A 88 10.15 5.36 0.80
CA ALA A 88 9.93 4.34 -0.21
C ALA A 88 8.50 4.44 -0.75
N GLU A 89 8.37 4.55 -2.08
CA GLU A 89 7.09 4.66 -2.75
C GLU A 89 6.76 3.39 -3.54
N TRP A 90 5.50 2.98 -3.48
CA TRP A 90 5.00 1.75 -4.07
C TRP A 90 3.67 1.99 -4.74
N LYS A 91 3.50 1.57 -6.00
CA LYS A 91 2.17 1.38 -6.58
C LYS A 91 1.55 0.15 -5.94
N ALA A 92 0.35 0.30 -5.38
CA ALA A 92 -0.34 -0.75 -4.67
C ALA A 92 -1.70 -1.04 -5.28
N SER A 93 -2.09 -2.31 -5.23
CA SER A 93 -3.45 -2.74 -5.54
C SER A 93 -3.84 -3.90 -4.64
N VAL A 94 -5.11 -3.91 -4.22
CA VAL A 94 -5.70 -5.01 -3.46
C VAL A 94 -6.84 -5.60 -4.28
N LYS A 95 -6.70 -6.88 -4.67
CA LYS A 95 -7.72 -7.59 -5.45
C LYS A 95 -7.88 -9.00 -4.92
N ASN A 96 -9.11 -9.42 -4.66
CA ASN A 96 -9.45 -10.79 -4.21
C ASN A 96 -8.62 -11.27 -2.99
N GLY A 97 -8.37 -10.38 -2.02
CA GLY A 97 -7.58 -10.70 -0.83
C GLY A 97 -6.07 -10.80 -1.07
N MET A 98 -5.57 -10.37 -2.23
CA MET A 98 -4.16 -10.30 -2.58
C MET A 98 -3.71 -8.85 -2.74
N LEU A 99 -2.68 -8.48 -2.00
CA LEU A 99 -1.95 -7.22 -2.11
C LEU A 99 -0.82 -7.40 -3.13
N THR A 100 -0.76 -6.51 -4.11
CA THR A 100 0.39 -6.37 -5.01
C THR A 100 1.00 -4.99 -4.82
N MET A 101 2.29 -4.93 -4.51
CA MET A 101 3.06 -3.68 -4.38
C MET A 101 4.23 -3.71 -5.35
N THR A 102 4.36 -2.68 -6.18
CA THR A 102 5.48 -2.52 -7.13
C THR A 102 6.20 -1.22 -6.82
N SER A 103 7.52 -1.30 -6.60
CA SER A 103 8.34 -0.12 -6.30
C SER A 103 8.23 0.90 -7.44
N THR A 104 7.95 2.16 -7.10
CA THR A 104 7.94 3.27 -8.08
C THR A 104 9.29 3.95 -8.19
N ASN A 105 10.24 3.63 -7.32
CA ASN A 105 11.53 4.31 -7.28
C ASN A 105 12.48 3.77 -8.37
N PRO A 106 12.91 4.60 -9.34
CA PRO A 106 13.88 4.24 -10.38
C PRO A 106 15.35 4.42 -9.95
N GLN A 107 15.64 4.65 -8.66
CA GLN A 107 16.96 5.14 -8.21
C GLN A 107 18.16 4.19 -8.36
N LYS A 108 18.00 3.03 -8.98
CA LYS A 108 19.13 2.27 -9.52
C LYS A 108 18.82 1.85 -10.94
N LYS A 109 19.55 2.46 -11.89
CA LYS A 109 19.47 2.26 -13.34
C LYS A 109 19.59 0.79 -13.81
N ASN A 110 19.92 -0.14 -12.90
CA ASN A 110 20.16 -1.57 -13.13
C ASN A 110 19.44 -2.51 -12.15
N GLU A 111 18.51 -2.03 -11.32
CA GLU A 111 17.71 -2.92 -10.46
C GLU A 111 16.29 -3.06 -11.04
N PRO A 112 15.87 -4.26 -11.48
CA PRO A 112 14.51 -4.46 -11.97
C PRO A 112 13.52 -4.10 -10.87
N GLY A 113 12.47 -3.36 -11.21
CA GLY A 113 11.45 -2.92 -10.26
C GLY A 113 10.96 -4.10 -9.40
N VAL A 114 11.10 -3.95 -8.08
CA VAL A 114 10.69 -4.98 -7.13
C VAL A 114 9.17 -5.04 -7.08
N THR A 115 8.60 -6.23 -7.28
CA THR A 115 7.17 -6.48 -7.08
C THR A 115 6.97 -7.52 -5.99
N ILE A 116 6.02 -7.23 -5.11
CA ILE A 116 5.71 -8.01 -3.91
C ILE A 116 4.26 -8.39 -3.97
N MET A 117 3.99 -9.67 -3.75
CA MET A 117 2.63 -10.19 -3.64
C MET A 117 2.47 -10.76 -2.25
N ALA A 118 1.37 -10.39 -1.59
CA ALA A 118 1.04 -10.85 -0.27
C ALA A 118 -0.44 -11.20 -0.18
N VAL A 119 -0.78 -12.22 0.61
CA VAL A 119 -2.17 -12.65 0.83
C VAL A 119 -2.63 -12.19 2.21
N ARG A 120 -3.88 -11.73 2.29
CA ARG A 120 -4.47 -11.29 3.55
C ARG A 120 -4.62 -12.49 4.49
N ASN A 121 -4.13 -12.36 5.71
CA ASN A 121 -4.34 -13.37 6.73
C ASN A 121 -5.83 -13.38 7.09
N ARG A 122 -6.49 -14.52 6.89
CA ARG A 122 -7.82 -14.76 7.46
C ARG A 122 -7.58 -15.09 8.92
N GLN A 123 -7.83 -14.12 9.81
CA GLN A 123 -8.04 -14.43 11.22
C GLN A 123 -9.42 -15.09 11.37
#